data_AF-A0A1W9MIT7-F1
#
_entry.id   AF-A0A1W9MIT7-F1
#
_cell.length_a   1.000
_cell.length_b   1.000
_cell.length_c   1.000
_cell.angle_alpha   90.00
_cell.angle_beta   90.00
_cell.angle_gamma   90.00
#
_symmetry.space_group_name_H-M   'P 1'
#
loop_
_entity.id
_entity.type
_entity.pdbx_description
1 polymer ?
#
loop_
_entity_poly.entity_id
_entity_poly.type
_entity_poly.pdbx_seq_one_letter_code
_entity_poly.pdbx_strand_id
1 'polypeptide(L)' 'MNTLITIVGIALLCFLMTCWAITDVARKDFGSLEMKIVWGIVAWIPFIGFILYIIWGYRRGKPVIKQI' A
#
# COMPACT_ATOMS: atom_id res chain seq x y z
N MET A 1 -1.14 -26.35 -14.64
CA MET A 1 -1.54 -24.91 -14.70
C MET A 1 -0.84 -24.29 -15.90
N ASN A 2 -1.55 -23.53 -16.72
CA ASN A 2 -0.95 -22.83 -17.86
C ASN A 2 -0.05 -21.69 -17.34
N THR A 3 1.20 -21.61 -17.80
CA THR A 3 2.19 -20.60 -17.36
C THR A 3 1.62 -19.18 -17.48
N LEU A 4 0.83 -18.92 -18.52
CA LEU A 4 0.14 -17.64 -18.71
C LEU A 4 -0.80 -17.31 -17.54
N ILE A 5 -1.62 -18.27 -17.11
CA ILE A 5 -2.58 -18.08 -16.01
C ILE A 5 -1.84 -17.76 -14.71
N THR A 6 -0.71 -18.44 -14.46
CA THR A 6 0.11 -18.19 -13.28
C THR A 6 0.70 -16.77 -13.28
N ILE A 7 1.28 -16.34 -14.40
CA ILE A 7 1.87 -14.99 -14.52
C ILE A 7 0.79 -13.91 -14.34
N VAL A 8 -0.35 -14.06 -15.01
CA VAL A 8 -1.48 -13.13 -14.90
C VAL A 8 -2.02 -13.08 -13.47
N GLY A 9 -2.15 -14.24 -12.80
CA GLY A 9 -2.59 -14.31 -11.42
C GLY A 9 -1.67 -13.57 -10.45
N ILE A 10 -0.35 -13.75 -10.59
CA ILE A 10 0.64 -13.05 -9.77
C ILE A 10 0.61 -11.55 -10.04
N ALA A 11 0.58 -11.13 -11.30
CA ALA A 11 0.51 -9.72 -11.68
C ALA A 11 -0.75 -9.04 -11.10
N LEU A 12 -1.90 -9.70 -11.19
CA LEU A 12 -3.16 -9.21 -10.65
C LEU A 12 -3.10 -9.08 -9.12
N LEU A 13 -2.57 -10.09 -8.43
CA LEU A 13 -2.40 -10.04 -6.98
C LEU A 13 -1.52 -8.85 -6.56
N CYS A 14 -0.35 -8.70 -7.19
CA CYS A 14 0.56 -7.59 -6.90
C CYS A 14 -0.09 -6.22 -7.18
N PHE A 15 -0.84 -6.10 -8.28
CA PHE A 15 -1.57 -4.88 -8.61
C PHE A 15 -2.61 -4.54 -7.53
N LEU A 16 -3.44 -5.51 -7.13
CA LEU A 16 -4.44 -5.32 -6.09
C LEU A 16 -3.81 -4.92 -4.74
N MET A 17 -2.66 -5.51 -4.39
CA MET A 17 -1.92 -5.18 -3.18
C MET A 17 -1.35 -3.75 -3.22
N THR A 18 -0.86 -3.30 -4.37
CA THR A 18 -0.43 -1.91 -4.57
C THR A 18 -1.61 -0.94 -4.42
N CYS A 19 -2.74 -1.20 -5.08
CA CYS A 19 -3.95 -0.37 -4.94
C CYS A 19 -4.43 -0.31 -3.48
N TRP A 20 -4.39 -1.43 -2.77
CA TRP A 20 -4.73 -1.50 -1.36
C TRP A 20 -3.79 -0.65 -0.50
N ALA A 21 -2.47 -0.77 -0.69
CA ALA A 21 -1.49 0.01 0.07
C ALA A 21 -1.65 1.52 -0.15
N ILE A 22 -1.85 1.95 -1.40
CA ILE A 22 -2.13 3.37 -1.72
C ILE A 22 -3.39 3.86 -0.99
N THR A 23 -4.45 3.05 -1.01
CA THR A 23 -5.73 3.39 -0.35
C THR A 23 -5.57 3.45 1.17
N ASP A 24 -4.81 2.53 1.77
CA ASP A 24 -4.55 2.51 3.21
C ASP A 24 -3.72 3.73 3.66
N VAL A 25 -2.69 4.11 2.90
CA VAL A 25 -1.92 5.35 3.15
C VAL A 25 -2.83 6.57 3.07
N ALA A 26 -3.71 6.65 2.07
CA ALA A 26 -4.62 7.78 1.91
C ALA A 26 -5.55 7.94 3.14
N ARG A 27 -6.05 6.82 3.68
CA ARG A 27 -6.98 6.74 4.82
C ARG A 27 -6.33 6.89 6.19
N LYS A 28 -5.00 6.82 6.27
CA LYS A 28 -4.26 6.96 7.52
C LYS A 28 -3.71 8.38 7.72
N ASP A 29 -3.65 8.75 8.99
CA ASP A 29 -2.89 9.89 9.47
C ASP A 29 -1.57 9.38 10.05
N PHE A 30 -0.45 9.91 9.57
CA PHE A 30 0.89 9.56 10.00
C PHE A 30 1.48 10.57 11.01
N GLY A 31 0.67 11.52 11.48
CA GLY A 31 1.05 12.56 12.43
C GLY A 31 1.86 13.71 11.84
N SER A 32 2.45 13.52 10.66
CA SER A 32 3.10 14.57 9.87
C SER A 32 2.86 14.37 8.38
N LEU A 33 2.81 15.48 7.64
CA LEU A 33 2.66 15.47 6.18
C LEU A 33 3.86 14.77 5.51
N GLU A 34 5.07 15.02 6.01
CA GLU A 34 6.31 14.42 5.48
C GLU A 34 6.25 12.89 5.54
N MET A 35 5.85 12.32 6.68
CA MET A 35 5.70 10.87 6.80
C MET A 35 4.61 10.31 5.88
N LYS A 36 3.51 11.05 5.69
CA LYS A 36 2.45 10.64 4.76
C LYS A 36 2.96 10.61 3.32
N ILE A 37 3.78 11.58 2.93
CA ILE A 37 4.39 11.63 1.59
C ILE A 37 5.37 10.47 1.41
N VAL A 38 6.23 10.19 2.39
CA VAL A 38 7.17 9.06 2.33
C VAL A 38 6.43 7.74 2.12
N TRP A 39 5.43 7.44 2.94
CA TRP A 39 4.64 6.21 2.78
C TRP A 39 3.80 6.20 1.51
N GLY A 40 3.35 7.37 1.05
CA GLY A 40 2.70 7.54 -0.26
C GLY A 40 3.63 7.09 -1.38
N ILE A 41 4.81 7.69 -1.50
CA ILE A 41 5.80 7.35 -2.54
C ILE A 41 6.16 5.86 -2.48
N VAL A 42 6.39 5.31 -1.28
CA VAL A 42 6.69 3.89 -1.11
C VAL A 42 5.55 3.00 -1.61
N ALA A 43 4.29 3.31 -1.28
CA ALA A 43 3.13 2.52 -1.70
C ALA A 43 2.90 2.52 -3.22
N TRP A 44 3.35 3.55 -3.93
CA TRP A 44 3.25 3.66 -5.39
C TRP A 44 4.25 2.77 -6.16
N ILE A 45 5.26 2.21 -5.49
CA ILE A 45 6.23 1.30 -6.14
C ILE A 45 5.54 -0.05 -6.40
N PRO A 46 5.29 -0.45 -7.66
CA PRO A 46 4.66 -1.73 -7.95
C PRO A 46 5.53 -2.90 -7.48
N PHE A 47 4.90 -4.02 -7.12
CA PHE A 47 5.51 -5.26 -6.60
C PHE A 47 6.21 -5.16 -5.24
N ILE A 48 6.98 -4.10 -4.98
CA ILE A 48 7.81 -3.98 -3.77
C ILE A 48 7.17 -3.03 -2.75
N GLY A 49 6.51 -1.97 -3.21
CA GLY A 49 6.00 -0.90 -2.36
C GLY A 49 5.01 -1.38 -1.29
N PHE A 50 4.07 -2.24 -1.67
CA PHE A 50 3.10 -2.80 -0.72
C PHE A 50 3.77 -3.68 0.35
N ILE A 51 4.87 -4.36 0.01
CA ILE A 51 5.62 -5.21 0.94
C ILE A 51 6.31 -4.34 2.00
N LEU A 52 7.07 -3.33 1.55
CA LEU A 52 7.72 -2.36 2.44
C LEU A 52 6.69 -1.65 3.33
N TYR A 53 5.56 -1.29 2.73
CA TYR A 53 4.46 -0.66 3.43
C TYR A 53 3.88 -1.59 4.51
N ILE A 54 3.60 -2.85 4.23
CA ILE A 54 3.07 -3.80 5.23
C ILE A 54 4.04 -4.00 6.39
N ILE A 55 5.32 -4.19 6.10
CA ILE A 55 6.34 -4.49 7.12
C ILE A 55 6.52 -3.30 8.08
N TRP A 56 6.64 -2.09 7.53
CA TRP A 56 7.00 -0.90 8.32
C TRP A 56 5.91 0.17 8.38
N GLY A 57 5.32 0.53 7.24
CA GLY A 57 4.39 1.67 7.14
C GLY A 57 3.02 1.45 7.76
N TYR A 58 2.49 0.23 7.67
CA TYR A 58 1.14 -0.11 8.10
C TYR A 58 0.92 0.18 9.60
N ARG A 59 1.96 -0.03 10.41
CA ARG A 59 1.94 0.18 11.88
C ARG A 59 2.18 1.63 12.29
N ARG A 60 2.57 2.51 11.36
CA ARG A 60 2.97 3.90 11.65
C ARG A 60 1.81 4.88 11.57
N GLY A 61 0.79 4.58 10.77
CA GLY A 61 -0.38 5.44 10.62
C GLY A 61 -1.55 5.03 11.53
N LYS A 62 -2.26 6.01 12.07
CA LYS A 62 -3.54 5.81 12.76
C LYS A 62 -4.68 6.01 11.77
N PRO A 63 -5.78 5.25 11.86
CA PRO A 63 -6.95 5.52 11.02
C PRO A 63 -7.42 6.95 11.27
N VAL A 64 -7.74 7.67 10.19
CA VAL A 64 -8.41 8.97 10.30
C VAL A 64 -9.82 8.69 10.84
N ILE A 65 -9.99 8.77 12.16
CA ILE A 65 -11.32 8.74 12.78
C ILE A 65 -11.96 10.05 12.37
N LYS A 66 -12.97 9.96 11.51
CA LYS A 66 -13.81 11.09 11.14
C LYS A 66 -14.52 11.52 12.43
N GLN A 67 -14.05 12.57 13.10
CA GLN A 67 -14.84 13.29 14.08
C GLN A 67 -15.97 13.95 13.28
N ILE A 68 -17.10 13.24 13.20
CA ILE A 68 -18.38 13.79 12.76
C ILE A 68 -19.12 14.23 14.01
#